data_AF-A0A2J0UC78-F1
#
_entry.id   AF-A0A2J0UC78-F1
#
_cell.length_a   1.000
_cell.length_b   1.000
_cell.length_c   1.000
_cell.angle_alpha   90.00
_cell.angle_beta   90.00
_cell.angle_gamma   90.00
#
_symmetry.space_group_name_H-M   'P 1'
#
loop_
_entity.id
_entity.type
_entity.pdbx_description
1 polymer ?
#
loop_
_entity_poly.entity_id
_entity_poly.type
_entity_poly.pdbx_seq_one_letter_code
_entity_poly.pdbx_strand_id
1 'polypeptide(L)'
;MSESLMAGLRPALVLALLLALPSVRAEEAKKQEDAAPCIEVQVNGERIPAWDCLQRKLAPPSKPAKSPALPDAERLIRQPGNQLMQYNLEGTRQRMGDAFGRSVVPQRPAR
;
A
#
# COMPACT_ATOMS: atom_id res chain seq x y z
N MET A 1 23.45 53.74 -17.41
CA MET A 1 23.96 52.35 -17.51
C MET A 1 23.65 51.62 -16.20
N SER A 2 22.38 51.41 -15.86
CA SER A 2 22.03 50.79 -14.56
C SER A 2 20.76 49.93 -14.58
N GLU A 3 20.06 49.82 -15.72
CA GLU A 3 18.75 49.14 -15.78
C GLU A 3 18.80 47.68 -16.21
N SER A 4 19.93 47.19 -16.74
CA SER A 4 20.07 45.78 -17.16
C SER A 4 20.35 44.81 -16.00
N LEU A 5 20.70 45.29 -14.79
CA LEU A 5 21.06 44.39 -13.68
C LEU A 5 19.86 43.76 -12.94
N MET A 6 18.67 44.37 -13.00
CA MET A 6 17.51 43.88 -12.24
C MET A 6 16.66 42.82 -12.95
N ALA A 7 16.87 42.59 -14.26
CA ALA A 7 16.07 41.63 -15.02
C ALA A 7 16.45 40.16 -14.75
N GLY A 8 17.67 39.89 -14.29
CA GLY A 8 18.17 38.53 -14.00
C GLY A 8 17.96 38.04 -12.57
N LEU A 9 17.64 38.95 -11.63
CA LEU A 9 17.58 38.61 -10.20
C LEU A 9 16.27 37.88 -9.82
N ARG A 10 15.18 38.16 -10.55
CA ARG A 10 13.86 37.56 -10.34
C ARG A 10 13.78 36.07 -10.65
N PRO A 11 14.27 35.56 -11.80
CA PRO A 11 14.23 34.12 -12.08
C PRO A 11 15.13 33.31 -11.15
N ALA A 12 16.27 33.89 -10.72
CA ALA A 12 17.18 33.24 -9.77
C ALA A 12 16.54 33.04 -8.38
N LEU A 13 15.75 34.03 -7.92
CA LEU A 13 15.04 33.96 -6.63
C LEU A 13 13.91 32.91 -6.66
N VAL A 14 13.20 32.79 -7.79
CA VAL A 14 12.14 31.79 -7.97
C VAL A 14 12.72 30.37 -8.02
N LEU A 15 13.86 30.18 -8.71
CA LEU A 15 14.54 28.89 -8.76
C LEU A 15 15.09 28.48 -7.39
N ALA A 16 15.64 29.43 -6.61
CA ALA A 16 16.08 29.19 -5.25
C ALA A 16 14.93 28.81 -4.30
N LEU A 17 13.75 29.43 -4.47
CA LEU A 17 12.56 29.11 -3.68
C LEU A 17 12.00 27.71 -4.00
N LEU A 18 12.08 27.28 -5.26
CA LEU A 18 11.67 25.92 -5.68
C LEU A 18 12.61 24.82 -5.17
N LEU A 19 13.90 25.11 -5.03
CA LEU A 19 14.89 24.17 -4.46
C LEU A 19 14.84 24.10 -2.93
N ALA A 20 14.23 25.09 -2.27
CA ALA A 20 14.18 25.20 -0.81
C ALA A 20 12.93 24.56 -0.18
N LEU A 21 12.05 23.88 -0.93
CA LEU A 21 11.01 23.05 -0.33
C LEU A 21 11.64 21.72 0.12
N PRO A 22 11.92 21.52 1.42
CA PRO A 22 12.37 20.23 1.87
C PRO A 22 11.20 19.26 1.72
N SER A 23 11.50 18.07 1.22
CA SER A 23 10.58 16.95 1.08
C SER A 23 9.85 16.60 2.39
N VAL A 24 8.73 17.26 2.67
CA VAL A 24 7.81 16.97 3.80
C VAL A 24 7.10 15.61 3.65
N ARG A 25 7.48 14.78 2.66
CA ARG A 25 6.89 13.46 2.42
C ARG A 25 7.74 12.26 2.88
N ALA A 26 8.88 12.47 3.53
CA ALA A 26 9.76 11.37 3.94
C ALA A 26 9.49 10.84 5.37
N GLU A 27 8.77 11.57 6.22
CA GLU A 27 8.60 11.22 7.63
C GLU A 27 7.53 10.16 7.92
N GLU A 28 6.62 9.86 6.97
CA GLU A 28 5.61 8.81 7.20
C GLU A 28 6.17 7.40 7.00
N ALA A 29 7.25 7.24 6.22
CA ALA A 29 7.84 5.92 5.96
C ALA A 29 8.67 5.40 7.14
N LYS A 30 9.29 6.29 7.92
CA LYS A 30 10.21 5.90 9.01
C LYS A 30 9.52 5.36 10.26
N LYS A 31 8.25 5.74 10.50
CA LYS A 31 7.55 5.27 11.71
C LYS A 31 7.19 3.78 11.68
N GLN A 32 7.24 3.14 10.50
CA GLN A 32 6.97 1.71 10.35
C GLN A 32 8.17 0.84 10.76
N GLU A 33 9.40 1.38 10.77
CA GLU A 33 10.63 0.63 11.09
C GLU A 33 10.85 0.44 12.59
N ASP A 34 10.23 1.26 13.46
CA ASP A 34 10.33 1.14 14.94
C ASP A 34 9.34 0.11 15.54
N ALA A 35 8.66 -0.69 14.72
CA ALA A 35 7.83 -1.77 15.24
C ALA A 35 8.71 -2.92 15.75
N ALA A 36 8.54 -3.31 17.02
CA ALA A 36 9.26 -4.44 17.62
C ALA A 36 9.27 -5.67 16.70
N PRO A 37 10.40 -6.40 16.60
CA PRO A 37 10.51 -7.56 15.72
C PRO A 37 9.47 -8.62 16.09
N CYS A 38 8.84 -9.24 15.08
CA CYS A 38 7.95 -10.39 15.31
C CYS A 38 8.82 -11.59 15.70
N ILE A 39 8.73 -12.04 16.96
CA ILE A 39 9.51 -13.16 17.49
C ILE A 39 8.57 -14.32 17.79
N GLU A 40 8.85 -15.49 17.25
CA GLU A 40 8.19 -16.74 17.64
C GLU A 40 8.88 -17.35 18.85
N VAL A 41 8.10 -17.85 19.82
CA VAL A 41 8.62 -18.45 21.05
C VAL A 41 8.20 -19.91 21.09
N GLN A 42 9.10 -20.80 21.51
CA GLN A 42 8.78 -22.20 21.75
C GLN A 42 8.67 -22.45 23.25
N VAL A 43 7.53 -22.99 23.69
CA VAL A 43 7.29 -23.36 25.09
C VAL A 43 6.92 -24.84 25.10
N ASN A 44 7.67 -25.66 25.86
CA ASN A 44 7.43 -27.10 25.97
C ASN A 44 7.40 -27.85 24.61
N GLY A 45 8.20 -27.40 23.64
CA GLY A 45 8.24 -27.99 22.29
C GLY A 45 7.17 -27.49 21.33
N GLU A 46 6.19 -26.73 21.80
CA GLU A 46 5.15 -26.12 20.96
C GLU A 46 5.55 -24.70 20.52
N ARG A 47 5.45 -24.42 19.22
CA ARG A 47 5.73 -23.10 18.66
C ARG A 47 4.51 -22.21 18.81
N ILE A 48 4.68 -21.11 19.55
CA ILE A 48 3.68 -20.07 19.74
C ILE A 48 3.97 -18.96 18.73
N PRO A 49 3.15 -18.79 17.68
CA PRO A 49 3.34 -17.74 16.69
C PRO A 49 3.02 -16.36 17.29
N ALA A 50 3.70 -15.33 16.79
CA ALA A 50 3.50 -13.94 17.21
C ALA A 50 2.24 -13.33 16.59
N TRP A 51 1.06 -13.81 16.98
CA TRP A 51 -0.22 -13.41 16.39
C TRP A 51 -0.43 -11.90 16.34
N ASP A 52 -0.14 -11.18 17.43
CA ASP A 52 -0.32 -9.72 17.47
C ASP A 52 0.57 -8.99 16.45
N CYS A 53 1.79 -9.46 16.26
CA CYS A 53 2.72 -8.87 15.31
C CYS A 53 2.33 -9.16 13.86
N LEU A 54 1.92 -10.40 13.58
CA LEU A 54 1.39 -10.81 12.27
C LEU A 54 0.14 -10.02 11.91
N GLN A 55 -0.78 -9.83 12.87
CA GLN A 55 -2.00 -9.07 12.67
C GLN A 55 -1.71 -7.61 12.29
N ARG A 56 -0.71 -6.98 12.92
CA ARG A 56 -0.28 -5.62 12.59
C ARG A 56 0.36 -5.54 11.21
N LYS A 57 1.18 -6.53 10.82
CA LYS A 57 1.81 -6.58 9.49
C LYS A 57 0.82 -6.83 8.36
N LEU A 58 -0.23 -7.60 8.63
CA LEU A 58 -1.28 -7.92 7.66
C LEU A 58 -2.44 -6.91 7.68
N ALA A 59 -2.40 -5.92 8.59
CA ALA A 59 -3.43 -4.91 8.66
C ALA A 59 -3.50 -4.13 7.32
N PRO A 60 -4.71 -3.88 6.79
CA PRO A 60 -4.84 -3.04 5.62
C PRO A 60 -4.27 -1.64 5.93
N PRO A 61 -3.69 -0.94 4.93
CA PRO A 61 -3.24 0.42 5.13
C PRO A 61 -4.41 1.28 5.61
N SER A 62 -4.10 2.31 6.41
CA SER A 62 -5.10 3.30 6.79
C SER A 62 -5.77 3.83 5.54
N LYS A 63 -7.11 3.90 5.56
CA LYS A 63 -7.85 4.41 4.40
C LYS A 63 -7.33 5.82 4.10
N PRO A 64 -6.90 6.12 2.86
CA PRO A 64 -6.43 7.45 2.53
C PRO A 64 -7.53 8.47 2.82
N ALA A 65 -7.12 9.67 3.22
CA ALA A 65 -8.04 10.79 3.41
C ALA A 65 -8.98 10.88 2.19
N LYS A 66 -10.28 11.08 2.46
CA LYS A 66 -11.36 11.06 1.46
C LYS A 66 -10.93 11.86 0.23
N SER A 67 -10.63 11.15 -0.86
CA SER A 67 -10.26 11.77 -2.13
C SER A 67 -11.38 12.74 -2.54
N PRO A 68 -11.08 13.84 -3.26
CA PRO A 68 -12.11 14.75 -3.77
C PRO A 68 -13.23 13.94 -4.41
N ALA A 69 -14.48 14.36 -4.21
CA ALA A 69 -15.67 13.59 -4.59
C ALA A 69 -15.64 13.27 -6.09
N LEU A 70 -15.12 12.08 -6.43
CA LEU A 70 -15.17 11.57 -7.78
C LEU A 70 -16.63 11.22 -8.11
N PRO A 71 -17.05 11.35 -9.39
CA PRO A 71 -18.31 10.80 -9.85
C PRO A 71 -18.45 9.33 -9.45
N ASP A 72 -19.68 8.89 -9.14
CA ASP A 72 -19.92 7.54 -8.62
C ASP A 72 -19.41 6.44 -9.56
N ALA A 73 -19.52 6.63 -10.88
CA ALA A 73 -19.02 5.69 -11.88
C ALA A 73 -17.49 5.51 -11.79
N GLU A 74 -16.76 6.61 -11.68
CA GLU A 74 -15.30 6.59 -11.55
C GLU A 74 -14.87 5.96 -10.22
N ARG A 75 -15.63 6.21 -9.14
CA ARG A 75 -15.41 5.55 -7.85
C ARG A 75 -15.61 4.04 -7.95
N LEU A 76 -16.62 3.58 -8.69
CA LEU A 76 -16.93 2.16 -8.86
C LEU A 76 -15.85 1.44 -9.69
N ILE A 77 -15.36 2.06 -10.77
CA ILE A 77 -14.27 1.50 -11.61
C ILE A 77 -12.97 1.35 -10.82
N ARG A 78 -12.72 2.24 -9.85
CA ARG A 78 -11.52 2.19 -8.99
C ARG A 78 -11.63 1.18 -7.85
N GLN A 79 -12.81 0.63 -7.58
CA GLN A 79 -12.95 -0.37 -6.52
C GLN A 79 -12.35 -1.71 -6.99
N PRO A 80 -11.60 -2.40 -6.12
CA PRO A 80 -11.08 -3.72 -6.46
C PRO A 80 -12.26 -4.68 -6.63
N GLY A 81 -12.21 -5.52 -7.67
CA GLY A 81 -13.34 -6.38 -8.06
C GLY A 81 -13.82 -7.35 -6.96
N ASN A 82 -12.96 -7.66 -5.98
CA ASN A 82 -13.35 -8.44 -4.80
C ASN A 82 -14.39 -7.73 -3.91
N GLN A 83 -14.39 -6.39 -3.84
CA GLN A 83 -15.41 -5.61 -3.13
C GLN A 83 -16.72 -5.54 -3.89
N LEU A 84 -16.66 -5.70 -5.21
CA LEU A 84 -17.82 -5.68 -6.11
C LEU A 84 -18.45 -7.05 -6.32
N MET A 85 -17.95 -8.10 -5.64
CA MET A 85 -18.35 -9.49 -5.86
C MET A 85 -18.23 -9.91 -7.34
N GLN A 86 -17.33 -9.28 -8.09
CA GLN A 86 -17.06 -9.59 -9.48
C GLN A 86 -16.06 -10.73 -9.59
N TYR A 87 -16.01 -11.35 -10.77
CA TYR A 87 -15.02 -12.36 -11.09
C TYR A 87 -13.60 -11.83 -10.83
N ASN A 88 -12.80 -12.61 -10.11
CA ASN A 88 -11.39 -12.34 -9.88
C ASN A 88 -10.59 -13.60 -10.21
N LEU A 89 -9.71 -13.51 -11.22
CA LEU A 89 -8.86 -14.62 -11.65
C LEU A 89 -7.99 -15.15 -10.52
N GLU A 90 -7.33 -14.25 -9.79
CA GLU A 90 -6.42 -14.61 -8.70
C GLU A 90 -7.17 -15.22 -7.51
N GLY A 91 -8.37 -14.72 -7.21
CA GLY A 91 -9.26 -15.33 -6.22
C GLY A 91 -9.71 -16.74 -6.63
N THR A 92 -9.97 -16.95 -7.92
CA THR A 92 -10.36 -18.26 -8.46
C THR A 92 -9.19 -19.24 -8.44
N ARG A 93 -7.99 -18.78 -8.83
CA ARG A 93 -6.74 -19.54 -8.74
C ARG A 93 -6.45 -19.99 -7.31
N GLN A 94 -6.58 -19.09 -6.34
CA GLN A 94 -6.37 -19.40 -4.92
C GLN A 94 -7.35 -20.46 -4.41
N ARG A 95 -8.62 -20.40 -4.83
CA ARG A 95 -9.64 -21.39 -4.43
C ARG A 95 -9.41 -22.75 -5.08
N MET A 96 -9.00 -22.79 -6.34
CA MET A 96 -8.86 -24.02 -7.10
C MET A 96 -7.51 -24.72 -6.85
N GLY A 97 -6.45 -23.95 -6.55
CA GLY A 97 -5.09 -24.48 -6.47
C GLY A 97 -4.65 -25.08 -7.80
N ASP A 98 -4.01 -26.25 -7.74
CA ASP A 98 -3.51 -26.98 -8.92
C ASP A 98 -4.64 -27.47 -9.85
N ALA A 99 -5.89 -27.45 -9.37
CA ALA A 99 -7.06 -27.84 -10.15
C ALA A 99 -7.53 -26.75 -11.14
N PHE A 100 -6.97 -25.54 -11.07
CA PHE A 100 -7.38 -24.43 -11.92
C PHE A 100 -7.16 -24.74 -13.41
N GLY A 101 -8.23 -24.64 -14.21
CA GLY A 101 -8.20 -24.96 -15.65
C GLY A 101 -8.19 -26.46 -15.98
N ARG A 102 -8.24 -27.35 -14.97
CA ARG A 102 -8.22 -28.81 -15.15
C ARG A 102 -9.45 -29.52 -14.59
N SER A 103 -10.14 -28.91 -13.63
CA SER A 103 -11.29 -29.50 -12.93
C SER A 103 -12.30 -28.42 -12.56
N VAL A 104 -13.56 -28.83 -12.34
CA VAL A 104 -14.64 -28.00 -11.78
C VAL A 104 -14.68 -28.04 -10.24
N VAL A 105 -13.91 -28.94 -9.62
CA VAL A 105 -13.81 -29.11 -8.17
C VAL A 105 -12.45 -28.63 -7.67
N PRO A 106 -12.38 -27.84 -6.58
CA PRO A 106 -11.14 -27.41 -5.94
C PRO A 106 -10.24 -28.56 -5.49
N GLN A 107 -8.93 -28.33 -5.46
CA GLN A 107 -7.98 -29.20 -4.77
C GLN A 107 -8.31 -29.26 -3.27
N ARG A 108 -8.49 -30.47 -2.74
CA ARG A 108 -8.54 -30.71 -1.29
C ARG A 108 -7.47 -31.73 -0.90
N PRO A 109 -6.78 -31.56 0.24
CA PRO A 109 -5.94 -32.59 0.81
C PRO A 109 -6.75 -33.87 1.04
N ALA A 110 -6.10 -35.03 0.90
CA ALA A 110 -6.67 -36.29 1.38
C ALA A 110 -6.96 -36.15 2.88
N ARG A 111 -8.15 -36.58 3.30
CA ARG A 111 -8.61 -36.49 4.68
C ARG A 111 -8.04 -37.65 5.50
#